data_AF-A0A2V9XG55-F1
#
_entry.id   AF-A0A2V9XG55-F1
#
_cell.length_a   1.000
_cell.length_b   1.000
_cell.length_c   1.000
_cell.angle_alpha   90.00
_cell.angle_beta   90.00
_cell.angle_gamma   90.00
#
_symmetry.space_group_name_H-M   'P 1'
#
loop_
_entity.id
_entity.type
_entity.pdbx_description
1 polymer ?
#
loop_
_entity_poly.entity_id
_entity_poly.type
_entity_poly.pdbx_seq_one_letter_code
_entity_poly.pdbx_strand_id
1 'polypeptide(L)' 'MHRAWIDTKANLGGGDHTILESVERGEDSAKEAYEKALNASLPSEVQMIVRRQAEGIRRAHDKVKSMRDTLAA' A
#
# COMPACT_ATOMS: atom_id res chain seq x y z
N MET A 1 14.57 2.71 -8.37
CA MET A 1 13.69 3.57 -9.19
C MET A 1 12.46 4.09 -8.44
N HIS A 2 11.70 3.29 -7.69
CA HIS A 2 10.57 3.81 -6.87
C HIS A 2 10.98 4.84 -5.80
N ARG A 3 12.11 4.62 -5.12
CA ARG A 3 12.57 5.47 -4.00
C ARG A 3 12.94 6.89 -4.44
N ALA A 4 13.65 7.03 -5.56
CA ALA A 4 14.02 8.34 -6.12
C ALA A 4 12.81 9.21 -6.51
N TRP A 5 11.72 8.58 -7.00
CA TRP A 5 10.47 9.29 -7.31
C TRP A 5 9.75 9.79 -6.05
N ILE A 6 9.77 8.99 -4.98
CA ILE A 6 9.22 9.38 -3.66
C ILE A 6 10.06 10.53 -3.07
N ASP A 7 11.39 10.42 -3.11
CA ASP A 7 12.31 11.45 -2.59
C ASP A 7 12.18 12.78 -3.36
N THR A 8 11.93 12.72 -4.68
CA THR A 8 11.67 13.91 -5.50
C THR A 8 10.36 14.60 -5.11
N LYS A 9 9.31 13.83 -4.80
CA LYS A 9 8.03 14.38 -4.33
C LYS A 9 8.12 15.02 -2.95
N ALA A 10 8.90 14.43 -2.04
CA ALA A 10 9.16 14.99 -0.72
C ALA A 10 9.91 16.34 -0.79
N ASN A 11 10.91 16.44 -1.68
CA ASN A 11 11.69 17.67 -1.84
C ASN A 11 10.95 18.80 -2.57
N LEU A 12 9.85 18.51 -3.27
CA LEU A 12 9.06 19.49 -4.03
C LEU A 12 7.87 20.08 -3.23
N GLY A 13 7.75 19.79 -1.94
CA GLY A 13 6.76 20.45 -1.07
C GLY A 13 5.34 19.88 -1.14
N GLY A 14 5.16 18.61 -1.50
CA GLY A 14 3.97 17.88 -1.09
C GLY A 14 4.16 17.49 0.37
N GLY A 15 3.47 18.16 1.30
CA GLY A 15 3.62 17.86 2.74
C GLY A 15 3.44 16.37 3.03
N ASP A 16 4.06 15.88 4.11
CA ASP A 16 4.07 14.45 4.49
C ASP A 16 2.67 13.81 4.40
N HIS A 17 1.62 14.57 4.72
CA HIS A 17 0.22 14.17 4.55
C HIS A 17 -0.14 13.80 3.08
N THR A 18 0.18 14.65 2.11
CA THR A 18 -0.09 14.40 0.68
C THR A 18 0.69 13.18 0.15
N ILE A 19 1.90 12.96 0.66
CA ILE A 19 2.70 11.78 0.31
C ILE A 19 2.02 10.53 0.85
N LEU A 20 1.63 10.53 2.12
CA LEU A 20 0.95 9.40 2.76
C LEU A 20 -0.39 9.10 2.10
N GLU A 21 -1.17 10.12 1.72
CA GLU A 21 -2.41 9.95 0.98
C GLU A 21 -2.17 9.29 -0.41
N SER A 22 -1.10 9.67 -1.11
CA SER A 22 -0.73 9.02 -2.38
C SER A 22 -0.27 7.58 -2.19
N VAL A 23 0.39 7.26 -1.08
CA VAL A 23 0.82 5.88 -0.77
C VAL A 23 -0.39 5.03 -0.42
N GLU A 24 -1.28 5.52 0.43
CA GLU A 24 -2.51 4.81 0.83
C GLU A 24 -3.39 4.46 -0.37
N ARG A 25 -3.59 5.40 -1.31
CA ARG A 25 -4.31 5.11 -2.56
C ARG A 25 -3.65 3.99 -3.38
N GLY A 26 -2.32 3.94 -3.41
CA GLY A 26 -1.57 2.86 -4.07
C GLY A 26 -1.76 1.52 -3.37
N GLU A 27 -1.79 1.53 -2.03
CA GLU A 27 -1.99 0.34 -1.21
C GLU A 27 -3.44 -0.19 -1.28
N ASP A 28 -4.44 0.69 -1.40
CA ASP A 28 -5.82 0.28 -1.66
C ASP A 28 -5.97 -0.43 -3.00
N SER A 29 -5.35 0.10 -4.06
CA SER A 29 -5.32 -0.59 -5.36
C SER A 29 -4.64 -1.96 -5.27
N ALA A 30 -3.55 -2.07 -4.49
CA ALA A 30 -2.88 -3.34 -4.24
C ALA A 30 -3.80 -4.32 -3.48
N LYS A 31 -4.51 -3.87 -2.43
CA LYS A 31 -5.47 -4.70 -1.67
C LYS A 31 -6.53 -5.27 -2.58
N GLU A 32 -7.16 -4.44 -3.41
CA GLU A 32 -8.16 -4.89 -4.37
C GLU A 32 -7.61 -5.95 -5.34
N ALA A 33 -6.38 -5.77 -5.82
CA ALA A 33 -5.74 -6.73 -6.71
C ALA A 33 -5.50 -8.09 -6.02
N TYR A 34 -5.03 -8.07 -4.77
CA TYR A 34 -4.85 -9.29 -3.97
C TYR A 34 -6.19 -9.97 -3.65
N GLU A 35 -7.24 -9.21 -3.30
CA GLU A 35 -8.57 -9.76 -3.05
C GLU A 35 -9.14 -10.42 -4.31
N LYS A 36 -9.01 -9.77 -5.47
CA LYS A 36 -9.39 -10.36 -6.76
C LYS A 36 -8.62 -11.66 -7.04
N ALA A 37 -7.31 -11.67 -6.79
CA ALA A 37 -6.49 -12.87 -6.96
C ALA A 37 -6.89 -14.01 -6.01
N LEU A 38 -7.22 -13.70 -4.76
CA LEU A 38 -7.63 -14.70 -3.76
C LEU A 38 -9.00 -15.32 -4.04
N ASN A 39 -9.87 -14.60 -4.75
CA ASN A 39 -11.17 -15.10 -5.20
C ASN A 39 -11.09 -15.90 -6.52
N ALA A 40 -9.93 -15.88 -7.20
CA ALA A 40 -9.72 -16.68 -8.39
C ALA A 40 -9.33 -18.13 -8.03
N SER A 41 -9.51 -19.05 -8.99
CA SER A 41 -9.00 -20.41 -8.86
C SER A 41 -7.49 -20.40 -9.07
N LEU A 42 -6.74 -20.58 -7.98
CA LEU A 42 -5.28 -20.64 -7.95
C LEU A 42 -4.82 -22.01 -7.43
N PRO A 43 -3.68 -22.54 -7.92
CA PRO A 43 -3.02 -23.67 -7.27
C PRO A 43 -2.75 -23.36 -5.79
N SER A 44 -2.81 -24.39 -4.93
CA SER A 44 -2.76 -24.22 -3.47
C SER A 44 -1.51 -23.45 -3.01
N GLU A 45 -0.35 -23.78 -3.57
CA GLU A 45 0.93 -23.15 -3.26
C GLU A 45 0.93 -21.67 -3.63
N VAL A 46 0.36 -21.33 -4.78
CA VAL A 46 0.21 -19.94 -5.23
C VAL A 46 -0.76 -19.19 -4.33
N GLN A 47 -1.89 -19.80 -3.97
CA GLN A 47 -2.87 -19.18 -3.08
C GLN A 47 -2.26 -18.86 -1.71
N MET A 48 -1.42 -19.75 -1.15
CA MET A 48 -0.71 -19.48 0.10
C MET A 48 0.23 -18.28 0.00
N ILE A 49 0.99 -18.16 -1.10
CA ILE A 49 1.89 -17.03 -1.32
C ILE A 49 1.09 -15.73 -1.43
N VAL A 50 0.02 -15.72 -2.22
CA VAL A 50 -0.86 -14.56 -2.42
C VAL A 50 -1.50 -14.14 -1.09
N ARG A 51 -1.97 -15.08 -0.24
CA ARG A 51 -2.50 -14.76 1.10
C ARG A 51 -1.47 -14.08 1.97
N ARG A 52 -0.25 -14.62 2.06
CA ARG A 52 0.84 -14.03 2.86
C ARG A 52 1.18 -12.61 2.40
N GLN A 53 1.21 -12.39 1.09
CA GLN A 53 1.47 -11.06 0.52
C GLN A 53 0.32 -10.08 0.80
N ALA A 54 -0.94 -10.52 0.64
CA ALA A 54 -2.13 -9.73 0.95
C ALA A 54 -2.15 -9.25 2.42
N GLU A 55 -1.79 -10.12 3.36
CA GLU A 55 -1.65 -9.74 4.77
C GLU A 55 -0.53 -8.72 5.00
N GLY A 56 0.58 -8.84 4.25
CA GLY A 56 1.66 -7.87 4.28
C GLY A 56 1.21 -6.48 3.83
N ILE A 57 0.49 -6.40 2.72
CA ILE A 57 -0.08 -5.15 2.20
C ILE A 57 -1.08 -4.56 3.19
N ARG A 58 -1.96 -5.38 3.78
CA ARG A 58 -2.92 -4.90 4.80
C ARG A 58 -2.22 -4.22 5.97
N ARG A 59 -1.16 -4.84 6.51
CA ARG A 59 -0.37 -4.24 7.61
C ARG A 59 0.35 -2.95 7.20
N ALA A 60 0.85 -2.87 5.97
CA ALA A 60 1.50 -1.67 5.46
C ALA A 60 0.50 -0.52 5.32
N HIS A 61 -0.64 -0.79 4.70
CA HIS A 61 -1.78 0.11 4.58
C HIS A 61 -2.23 0.68 5.94
N ASP A 62 -2.46 -0.20 6.93
CA ASP A 62 -2.93 0.24 8.25
C ASP A 62 -1.91 1.17 8.94
N LYS A 63 -0.61 0.94 8.70
CA LYS A 63 0.46 1.80 9.21
C LYS A 63 0.50 3.15 8.52
N VAL A 64 0.39 3.19 7.18
CA VAL A 64 0.35 4.45 6.41
C VAL A 64 -0.86 5.29 6.78
N LYS A 65 -2.04 4.65 6.88
CA LYS A 65 -3.27 5.31 7.33
C LYS A 65 -3.11 5.93 8.71
N SER A 66 -2.56 5.17 9.68
CA SER A 66 -2.29 5.68 11.03
C SER A 66 -1.33 6.88 11.03
N MET A 67 -0.30 6.87 10.18
CA MET A 67 0.65 7.99 10.04
C MET A 67 -0.03 9.22 9.43
N ARG A 68 -0.84 9.02 8.39
CA ARG A 68 -1.60 10.09 7.73
C ARG A 68 -2.55 10.78 8.71
N ASP A 69 -3.29 9.98 9.46
CA ASP A 69 -4.29 10.46 10.43
C ASP A 69 -3.62 11.24 11.57
N THR A 70 -2.41 10.85 11.98
CA THR A 70 -1.63 11.57 12.99
C THR A 70 -1.15 12.95 12.51
N LEU A 71 -0.84 13.08 11.21
CA LEU A 71 -0.38 14.35 10.62
C LEU A 71 -1.52 15.27 10.17
N ALA A 72 -2.76 14.80 10.23
CA ALA A 72 -3.97 15.58 9.96
C ALA A 72 -4.55 16.26 11.22
N ALA A 73 -4.06 15.88 12.41
CA ALA A 73 -4.44 16.42 13.72
C ALA A 73 -3.46 17.51 14.18
#